data_AF-A0A659SAJ9-F1
#
_entry.id   AF-A0A659SAJ9-F1
#
_cell.length_a   1.000
_cell.length_b   1.000
_cell.length_c   1.000
_cell.angle_alpha   90.00
_cell.angle_beta   90.00
_cell.angle_gamma   90.00
#
_symmetry.space_group_name_H-M   'P 1'
#
loop_
_entity.id
_entity.type
_entity.pdbx_description
1 polymer ?
#
loop_
_entity_poly.entity_id
_entity_poly.type
_entity_poly.pdbx_seq_one_letter_code
_entity_poly.pdbx_strand_id
1 'polypeptide(L)' 'MKFSELWLREWVNPAIDSDALANQITMAGLEVDGVEPVAGSFNGVVVGEVVELSLI' A
#
# COMPACT_ATOMS: atom_id res chain seq x y z
N MET A 1 3.23 -12.64 4.51
CA MET A 1 3.92 -11.76 3.52
C MET A 1 3.15 -10.45 3.45
N LYS A 2 3.79 -9.30 3.19
CA LYS A 2 3.09 -8.01 3.02
C LYS A 2 3.29 -7.48 1.59
N PHE A 3 2.23 -6.98 0.98
CA PHE A 3 2.24 -6.33 -0.33
C PHE A 3 1.18 -5.23 -0.39
N SER A 4 1.28 -4.35 -1.39
CA SER A 4 0.34 -3.25 -1.59
C SER A 4 -0.87 -3.70 -2.42
N GLU A 5 -2.08 -3.44 -1.93
CA GLU A 5 -3.31 -3.64 -2.73
C GLU A 5 -3.29 -2.75 -3.98
N LEU A 6 -2.75 -1.53 -3.90
CA LEU A 6 -2.63 -0.63 -5.06
C LEU A 6 -1.80 -1.29 -6.16
N TRP A 7 -0.66 -1.88 -5.80
CA TRP A 7 0.18 -2.61 -6.75
C TRP A 7 -0.56 -3.81 -7.34
N LEU A 8 -1.29 -4.60 -6.53
CA LEU A 8 -2.09 -5.72 -7.04
C LEU A 8 -3.14 -5.26 -8.07
N ARG A 9 -3.79 -4.12 -7.81
CA ARG A 9 -4.79 -3.52 -8.70
C ARG A 9 -4.23 -2.99 -10.01
N GLU A 10 -2.92 -2.74 -10.12
CA GLU A 10 -2.30 -2.43 -11.41
C GLU A 10 -2.33 -3.64 -12.36
N TRP A 11 -2.33 -4.86 -11.82
CA TRP A 11 -2.37 -6.10 -12.59
C TRP A 11 -3.79 -6.65 -12.74
N VAL A 12 -4.59 -6.60 -11.67
CA VAL A 12 -5.95 -7.14 -11.63
C VAL A 12 -6.83 -6.24 -10.75
N ASN A 13 -7.79 -5.51 -11.35
CA ASN A 13 -8.63 -4.54 -10.64
C ASN A 13 -10.13 -4.90 -10.68
N PRO A 14 -10.59 -5.86 -9.88
CA PRO A 14 -12.02 -6.15 -9.76
C PRO A 14 -12.75 -4.98 -9.08
N ALA A 15 -14.01 -4.76 -9.48
CA ALA A 15 -14.89 -3.74 -8.90
C ALA A 15 -15.46 -4.18 -7.53
N ILE A 16 -14.57 -4.52 -6.61
CA ILE A 16 -14.85 -4.92 -5.23
C ILE A 16 -13.97 -4.10 -4.28
N ASP A 17 -14.41 -3.94 -3.03
CA ASP A 17 -13.65 -3.28 -1.98
C ASP A 17 -12.52 -4.16 -1.40
N SER A 18 -11.70 -3.57 -0.53
CA SER A 18 -10.56 -4.22 0.12
C SER A 18 -10.96 -5.43 0.96
N ASP A 19 -12.08 -5.35 1.68
CA ASP A 19 -12.56 -6.44 2.55
C ASP A 19 -13.01 -7.64 1.72
N ALA A 20 -13.77 -7.41 0.64
CA ALA A 20 -14.16 -8.45 -0.29
C ALA A 20 -12.94 -9.08 -0.99
N LEU A 21 -11.94 -8.27 -1.35
CA LEU A 21 -10.70 -8.77 -1.95
C LEU A 21 -9.92 -9.67 -0.97
N ALA A 22 -9.77 -9.25 0.29
CA ALA A 22 -9.12 -10.06 1.32
C ALA A 22 -9.84 -11.41 1.53
N ASN A 23 -11.17 -11.38 1.56
CA ASN A 23 -11.98 -12.60 1.65
C ASN A 23 -11.76 -13.53 0.44
N GLN A 24 -11.70 -13.00 -0.78
CA GLN A 24 -11.44 -13.82 -1.98
C GLN A 24 -10.04 -14.44 -1.97
N ILE A 25 -9.02 -13.71 -1.50
CA ILE A 25 -7.66 -14.23 -1.34
C ILE A 25 -7.64 -15.40 -0.34
N THR A 26 -8.31 -15.24 0.80
CA THR A 26 -8.49 -16.33 1.79
C THR A 26 -9.20 -17.54 1.19
N MET A 27 -10.29 -17.32 0.44
CA MET A 27 -11.02 -18.40 -0.25
C MET A 27 -10.21 -19.09 -1.34
N ALA A 28 -9.23 -18.40 -1.94
CA ALA A 28 -8.28 -18.97 -2.87
C ALA A 28 -7.17 -19.80 -2.21
N GLY A 29 -7.20 -19.93 -0.87
CA GLY A 29 -6.23 -20.71 -0.08
C GLY A 29 -5.01 -19.91 0.37
N LEU A 30 -5.03 -18.58 0.26
CA LEU A 30 -3.97 -17.69 0.73
C LEU A 30 -4.44 -16.98 2.01
N GLU A 31 -3.88 -17.36 3.15
CA GLU A 31 -4.24 -16.75 4.44
C GLU A 31 -3.92 -15.24 4.47
N VAL A 32 -4.89 -14.44 4.92
CA VAL A 32 -4.75 -13.00 5.12
C VAL A 32 -4.76 -12.71 6.62
N ASP A 33 -3.58 -12.44 7.18
CA ASP A 33 -3.41 -12.12 8.60
C ASP A 33 -4.04 -10.77 9.01
N GLY A 34 -4.10 -9.81 8.07
CA GLY A 34 -4.67 -8.49 8.32
C GLY A 34 -4.51 -7.52 7.16
N VAL A 35 -5.31 -6.46 7.19
CA VAL A 35 -5.27 -5.33 6.25
C VAL A 35 -5.05 -4.06 7.05
N GLU A 36 -3.98 -3.33 6.74
CA GLU A 36 -3.54 -2.18 7.53
C GLU A 36 -3.16 -1.04 6.58
N PRO A 37 -3.48 0.23 6.92
CA PRO A 37 -2.93 1.38 6.21
C PRO A 37 -1.39 1.35 6.24
N VAL A 38 -0.76 1.65 5.10
CA VAL A 38 0.71 1.71 5.02
C VAL A 38 1.31 2.80 5.91
N ALA A 39 0.55 3.86 6.16
CA ALA A 39 0.94 4.99 6.98
C ALA A 39 -0.28 5.69 7.59
N GLY A 40 -0.03 6.49 8.64
CA GLY A 40 -1.04 7.37 9.23
C GLY A 40 -1.23 8.66 8.43
N SER A 41 -2.06 9.56 8.98
CA SER A 41 -2.30 10.87 8.37
C SER A 41 -1.05 11.76 8.42
N PHE A 42 -0.67 12.32 7.27
CA PHE A 42 0.39 13.32 7.17
C PHE A 42 -0.20 14.71 6.98
N ASN A 43 0.47 15.73 7.52
CA ASN A 43 0.16 17.14 7.29
C ASN A 43 1.46 17.91 7.04
N GLY A 44 1.47 18.82 6.06
CA GLY A 44 2.63 19.66 5.76
C GLY A 44 3.85 18.93 5.16
N VAL A 45 3.68 17.70 4.67
CA VAL A 45 4.75 16.93 4.01
C VAL A 45 4.91 17.41 2.57
N VAL A 46 6.13 17.77 2.19
CA VAL A 46 6.49 18.21 0.83
C VAL A 46 7.71 17.43 0.34
N VAL A 47 7.81 17.29 -0.98
CA VAL A 47 9.00 16.72 -1.63
C VAL A 47 10.00 17.85 -1.87
N GLY A 48 11.23 17.68 -1.37
CA GLY A 48 12.33 18.64 -1.56
C GLY A 48 13.47 18.01 -2.37
N GLU A 49 14.09 18.82 -3.22
CA GLU A 49 15.31 18.48 -3.94
C GLU A 49 16.53 19.00 -3.18
N VAL A 50 17.56 18.17 -3.02
CA VAL A 50 18.82 18.58 -2.39
C VAL A 50 19.69 19.30 -3.43
N VAL A 51 19.91 20.61 -3.24
CA VAL A 51 20.63 21.45 -4.22
C VAL A 51 22.13 21.60 -3.98
N GLU A 52 22.57 21.58 -2.73
CA GLU A 52 23.98 21.75 -2.35
C GLU A 52 24.27 21.11 -0.99
N LEU A 53 25.49 20.60 -0.80
CA LEU A 53 26.02 20.15 0.48
C LEU A 53 27.30 20.94 0.79
N SER A 54 27.34 21.64 1.92
CA SER A 54 28.55 22.31 2.40
C SER A 54 29.34 21.38 3.33
N LEU A 55 30.59 21.07 2.99
CA LEU A 55 31.57 20.47 3.90
C LEU A 55 32.39 21.58 4.56
N ILE A 56 32.67 21.43 5.87
CA ILE A 56 33.71 22.19 6.58
C ILE A 56 35.07 21.64 6.14
#